data_AF-A0A2N2CG69-F1
#
_entry.id   AF-A0A2N2CG69-F1
#
_cell.length_a   1.000
_cell.length_b   1.000
_cell.length_c   1.000
_cell.angle_alpha   90.00
_cell.angle_beta   90.00
_cell.angle_gamma   90.00
#
_symmetry.space_group_name_H-M   'P 1'
#
loop_
_entity.id
_entity.type
_entity.pdbx_description
1 polymer ?
#
loop_
_entity_poly.entity_id
_entity_poly.type
_entity_poly.pdbx_seq_one_letter_code
_entity_poly.pdbx_strand_id
1 'polypeptide(L)' 'MNLLILNVRDTNDLIELEKICNVIFVSKLMNVVHIEIEDSKIAELENIDNVLEFYENRIGEYQPAV' A
#
# COMPACT_ATOMS: atom_id res chain seq x y z
N MET A 1 9.14 9.54 -4.22
CA MET A 1 8.33 8.46 -4.81
C MET A 1 8.71 7.21 -4.07
N ASN A 2 7.78 6.68 -3.29
CA ASN A 2 7.99 5.52 -2.43
C ASN A 2 7.08 4.37 -2.87
N LEU A 3 7.61 3.16 -2.73
CA LEU A 3 6.87 1.92 -2.93
C LEU A 3 6.34 1.47 -1.58
N LEU A 4 5.02 1.44 -1.44
CA LEU A 4 4.37 0.98 -0.22
C LEU A 4 3.58 -0.30 -0.49
N ILE A 5 3.49 -1.12 0.54
CA ILE A 5 2.59 -2.26 0.59
C ILE A 5 1.51 -1.93 1.61
N LEU A 6 0.26 -2.02 1.18
CA LEU A 6 -0.93 -1.69 1.95
C LEU A 6 -1.72 -2.97 2.22
N ASN A 7 -2.16 -3.14 3.45
CA ASN A 7 -3.25 -4.06 3.75
C ASN A 7 -4.55 -3.26 3.74
N VAL A 8 -5.51 -3.72 2.94
CA VAL A 8 -6.79 -3.04 2.73
C VAL A 8 -7.94 -3.90 3.25
N ARG A 9 -9.10 -3.29 3.49
CA ARG A 9 -10.31 -4.01 3.91
C ARG A 9 -10.94 -4.77 2.74
N ASP A 10 -11.06 -4.12 1.59
CA ASP A 10 -11.60 -4.68 0.35
C ASP A 10 -10.77 -4.28 -0.86
N THR A 11 -10.27 -5.26 -1.61
CA THR A 11 -9.50 -5.03 -2.85
C THR A 11 -10.35 -4.65 -4.05
N ASN A 12 -11.68 -4.67 -3.93
CA ASN A 12 -12.59 -4.20 -4.97
C ASN A 12 -12.94 -2.70 -4.81
N ASP A 13 -12.59 -2.07 -3.69
CA ASP A 13 -12.85 -0.66 -3.42
C ASP A 13 -11.55 0.16 -3.30
N LEU A 14 -10.87 0.40 -4.43
CA LEU A 14 -9.59 1.13 -4.47
C LEU A 14 -9.73 2.55 -5.04
N ILE A 15 -10.96 3.03 -5.25
CA ILE A 15 -11.24 4.27 -6.00
C ILE A 15 -10.59 5.49 -5.34
N GLU A 16 -10.62 5.57 -4.00
CA GLU A 16 -9.97 6.67 -3.28
C GLU A 16 -8.44 6.57 -3.33
N LEU A 17 -7.92 5.35 -3.28
CA LEU A 17 -6.50 5.05 -3.34
C LEU A 17 -5.91 5.50 -4.69
N GLU A 18 -6.57 5.15 -5.79
CA GLU A 18 -6.17 5.47 -7.17
C GLU A 18 -6.15 6.98 -7.47
N LYS A 19 -6.79 7.82 -6.65
CA LYS A 19 -6.74 9.29 -6.81
C LYS A 19 -5.42 9.89 -6.37
N ILE A 20 -4.71 9.26 -5.44
CA ILE A 20 -3.53 9.82 -4.78
C ILE A 20 -2.24 9.04 -5.06
N CYS A 21 -2.36 7.79 -5.51
CA CYS A 21 -1.22 6.92 -5.80
C CYS A 21 -1.46 6.09 -7.07
N ASN A 22 -0.39 5.47 -7.56
CA ASN A 22 -0.43 4.52 -8.66
C ASN A 22 -0.45 3.09 -8.10
N VAL A 23 -1.49 2.31 -8.41
CA VAL A 23 -1.60 0.91 -7.99
C VAL A 23 -0.80 0.02 -8.93
N ILE A 24 0.20 -0.69 -8.40
CA ILE A 24 1.11 -1.53 -9.18
C ILE A 24 0.64 -2.99 -9.19
N PHE A 25 0.13 -3.46 -8.05
CA PHE A 25 -0.28 -4.85 -7.87
C PHE A 25 -1.38 -4.97 -6.82
N VAL A 26 -2.29 -5.91 -7.03
CA VAL A 26 -3.40 -6.22 -6.10
C VAL A 26 -3.46 -7.73 -5.88
N SER A 27 -3.27 -8.16 -4.63
CA SER A 27 -3.51 -9.52 -4.18
C SER A 27 -4.89 -9.62 -3.53
N LYS A 28 -5.88 -10.11 -4.27
CA LYS A 28 -7.23 -10.35 -3.75
C LYS A 28 -7.27 -11.42 -2.66
N LEU A 29 -6.33 -12.37 -2.69
CA LEU A 29 -6.27 -13.47 -1.72
C LEU A 29 -5.87 -12.95 -0.32
N MET A 30 -4.97 -11.98 -0.27
CA MET A 30 -4.40 -11.47 0.99
C MET A 30 -4.93 -10.09 1.37
N ASN A 31 -5.77 -9.48 0.53
CA ASN A 31 -6.15 -8.08 0.60
C ASN A 31 -4.95 -7.12 0.71
N VAL A 32 -3.94 -7.38 -0.12
CA VAL A 32 -2.70 -6.59 -0.17
C VAL A 32 -2.65 -5.80 -1.47
N VAL A 33 -2.26 -4.53 -1.40
CA VAL A 33 -2.09 -3.65 -2.56
C VAL A 33 -0.69 -3.04 -2.53
N HIS A 34 0.03 -3.12 -3.63
CA HIS A 34 1.31 -2.45 -3.79
C HIS A 34 1.07 -1.16 -4.56
N ILE A 35 1.56 -0.05 -4.04
CA ILE A 35 1.39 1.27 -4.64
C ILE A 35 2.72 1.99 -4.79
N GLU A 36 2.76 2.89 -5.75
CA GLU A 36 3.75 3.95 -5.86
C GLU A 36 3.06 5.28 -5.49
N ILE A 37 3.61 5.98 -4.50
CA ILE A 37 3.03 7.21 -3.98
C ILE A 37 4.10 8.29 -3.80
N GLU A 38 3.71 9.55 -3.97
CA GLU A 38 4.55 10.69 -3.63
C GLU A 38 4.65 10.85 -2.11
N ASP A 39 5.84 11.13 -1.60
CA ASP A 39 6.12 11.25 -0.16
C ASP A 39 5.20 12.27 0.53
N SER A 40 4.84 13.35 -0.17
CA SER A 40 3.91 14.39 0.32
C SER A 40 2.47 13.90 0.53
N LYS A 41 2.08 12.79 -0.11
CA LYS A 41 0.72 12.23 -0.05
C LYS A 41 0.61 11.03 0.88
N ILE A 42 1.71 10.56 1.48
CA ILE A 42 1.68 9.39 2.37
C ILE A 42 0.75 9.61 3.56
N ALA A 43 0.75 10.82 4.13
CA ALA A 43 -0.14 11.16 5.24
C ALA A 43 -1.63 11.11 4.87
N GLU A 44 -1.98 11.19 3.58
CA GLU A 44 -3.37 11.07 3.13
C GLU A 44 -3.89 9.64 3.24
N LEU A 45 -3.01 8.62 3.22
CA LEU A 45 -3.39 7.22 3.37
C LEU A 45 -4.05 6.91 4.72
N GLU A 46 -3.66 7.61 5.79
CA GLU A 46 -4.25 7.45 7.12
C GLU A 46 -5.73 7.87 7.18
N ASN A 47 -6.20 8.64 6.19
CA ASN A 47 -7.57 9.12 6.13
C ASN A 47 -8.47 8.26 5.23
N ILE A 48 -7.94 7.25 4.55
CA ILE A 48 -8.70 6.36 3.69
C ILE A 48 -9.23 5.18 4.51
N ASP A 49 -10.55 5.08 4.69
CA ASP A 49 -11.18 4.02 5.52
C ASP A 49 -10.84 2.60 5.06
N ASN A 50 -10.58 2.42 3.76
CA ASN A 50 -10.22 1.13 3.21
C ASN A 50 -8.77 0.71 3.51
N VAL A 51 -7.89 1.63 3.96
CA VAL A 51 -6.50 1.31 4.34
C VAL A 51 -6.44 0.95 5.81
N LEU A 52 -5.96 -0.25 6.11
CA LEU A 52 -5.81 -0.73 7.49
C LEU A 52 -4.42 -0.45 8.03
N GLU A 53 -3.40 -0.74 7.23
CA GLU A 53 -1.99 -0.51 7.54
C GLU A 53 -1.18 -0.40 6.25
N PHE A 54 -0.03 0.28 6.33
CA PHE A 54 0.91 0.38 5.23
C PHE A 54 2.35 0.36 5.74
N TYR A 55 3.25 -0.18 4.92
CA TYR A 55 4.67 -0.22 5.22
C TYR A 55 5.49 -0.02 3.95
N GLU A 56 6.70 0.51 4.10
CA GLU A 56 7.63 0.63 3.00
C GLU A 56 8.03 -0.74 2.48
N ASN A 57 8.00 -0.90 1.16
CA ASN A 57 8.54 -2.07 0.50
C ASN A 57 10.07 -2.02 0.58
N ARG A 58 10.63 -2.46 1.71
CA ARG A 58 12.07 -2.67 1.87
C ARG A 58 12.47 -3.91 1.08
N ILE A 59 12.57 -3.77 -0.23
CA ILE A 59 13.23 -4.76 -1.09
C ILE A 59 14.70 -4.82 -0.64
N GLY A 60 15.05 -5.78 0.20
CA GLY A 60 16.45 -6.04 0.59
C GLY A 60 16.72 -6.48 2.03
N GLU A 61 15.79 -6.36 2.98
CA GLU A 61 16.03 -6.74 4.39
C GLU A 61 15.49 -8.13 4.77
N TYR A 62 15.54 -9.11 3.85
CA TYR A 62 15.41 -10.50 4.27
C TYR A 62 16.75 -10.96 4.87
N GLN A 63 16.94 -10.71 6.18
CA GLN A 63 17.85 -11.53 6.97
C GLN A 63 17.01 -12.63 7.62
N PRO A 64 17.16 -13.92 7.23
CA PRO A 64 16.66 -14.99 8.07
C PRO A 64 17.43 -14.87 9.40
N ALA A 65 16.71 -14.60 10.49
CA ALA A 65 17.26 -14.78 11.82
C ALA A 65 17.63 -16.27 11.94
N VAL A 66 18.91 -16.51 12.23
CA VAL A 66 19.54 -17.83 12.41
C VAL A 66 18.82 -18.63 13.49
#